data_AF-A0A849X402-F1
#
_entry.id   AF-A0A849X402-F1
#
_cell.length_a   1.000
_cell.length_b   1.000
_cell.length_c   1.000
_cell.angle_alpha   90.00
_cell.angle_beta   90.00
_cell.angle_gamma   90.00
#
_symmetry.space_group_name_H-M   'P 1'
#
loop_
_entity.id
_entity.type
_entity.pdbx_description
1 polymer ?
#
loop_
_entity_poly.entity_id
_entity_poly.type
_entity_poly.pdbx_seq_one_letter_code
_entity_poly.pdbx_strand_id
1 'polypeptide(L)'
;MSLTVVKEQMRKLLLSTAANEIDEILARQKRAVSLGWLTELLEKELDTRRANSVTKRIKLARFPEVTSLEGFDWSFNEKIDRSAVEELATLKFVDDNEIALMLGSPGTGKTHLGIAIGVIAAQRGHRVYWSSVKRLAKLIEQARARNTLDLLFKQILSSKLWILDDWGVISMSREVSEEIFDLLDRRKHSCALLLTSNRDVEEWPRVFPDPIIANAAIDRLFERAKIVVFEGPSYRLKGRINCGQSEEIDSEKTTG
;
A
#
# COMPACT_ATOMS: atom_id res chain seq x y z
N MET A 1 11.15 38.03 8.58
CA MET A 1 11.23 36.86 7.69
C MET A 1 12.27 37.13 6.61
N SER A 2 13.17 36.20 6.35
CA SER A 2 14.35 36.43 5.50
C SER A 2 14.10 36.11 4.03
N LEU A 3 14.73 36.88 3.15
CA LEU A 3 14.76 36.67 1.69
C LEU A 3 15.18 35.24 1.29
N THR A 4 15.95 34.56 2.15
CA THR A 4 16.33 33.16 1.97
C THR A 4 15.13 32.22 1.91
N VAL A 5 14.10 32.44 2.75
CA VAL A 5 12.88 31.61 2.78
C VAL A 5 12.11 31.76 1.47
N VAL A 6 11.94 32.99 0.99
CA VAL A 6 11.25 33.28 -0.27
C VAL A 6 11.94 32.59 -1.45
N LYS A 7 13.28 32.68 -1.52
CA LYS A 7 14.05 31.98 -2.57
C LYS A 7 13.89 30.48 -2.50
N GLU A 8 13.90 29.90 -1.30
CA GLU A 8 13.70 28.47 -1.11
C GLU A 8 12.30 28.04 -1.57
N GLN A 9 11.26 28.79 -1.22
CA GLN A 9 9.88 28.54 -1.67
C GLN A 9 9.77 28.65 -3.19
N MET A 10 10.35 29.69 -3.81
CA MET A 10 10.40 29.85 -5.26
C MET A 10 11.09 28.66 -5.95
N ARG A 11 12.22 28.19 -5.42
CA ARG A 11 12.91 26.99 -5.94
C ARG A 11 12.05 25.74 -5.81
N LYS A 12 11.37 25.53 -4.68
CA LYS A 12 10.42 24.42 -4.48
C LYS A 12 9.25 24.47 -5.48
N LEU A 13 8.87 25.67 -5.93
CA LEU A 13 7.85 25.89 -6.97
C LEU A 13 8.37 25.82 -8.40
N LEU A 14 9.68 25.56 -8.59
CA LEU A 14 10.38 25.59 -9.89
C LEU A 14 10.43 26.99 -10.53
N LEU A 15 10.34 28.05 -9.73
CA LEU A 15 10.50 29.45 -10.14
C LEU A 15 11.97 29.87 -10.08
N SER A 16 12.86 29.12 -10.74
CA SER A 16 14.32 29.27 -10.62
C SER A 16 14.82 30.65 -11.01
N THR A 17 14.29 31.22 -12.09
CA THR A 17 14.63 32.59 -12.51
C THR A 17 14.22 33.61 -11.46
N ALA A 18 12.99 33.53 -10.94
CA ALA A 18 12.52 34.44 -9.89
C ALA A 18 13.39 34.36 -8.62
N ALA A 19 13.81 33.16 -8.21
CA ALA A 19 14.67 32.96 -7.06
C ALA A 19 16.09 33.56 -7.23
N ASN A 20 16.59 33.64 -8.46
CA ASN A 20 17.91 34.18 -8.78
C ASN A 20 17.87 35.71 -8.94
N GLU A 21 16.81 36.25 -9.53
CA GLU A 21 16.68 37.68 -9.87
C GLU A 21 16.17 38.54 -8.70
N ILE A 22 15.56 37.93 -7.67
CA ILE A 22 14.89 38.68 -6.60
C ILE A 22 15.82 39.61 -5.82
N ASP A 23 17.11 39.28 -5.66
CA ASP A 23 18.08 40.17 -4.99
C ASP A 23 18.26 41.47 -5.77
N GLU A 24 18.49 41.35 -7.08
CA GLU A 24 18.77 42.48 -7.95
C GLU A 24 17.53 43.38 -8.10
N ILE A 25 16.37 42.75 -8.24
CA ILE A 25 15.09 43.48 -8.33
C ILE A 25 14.80 44.23 -7.02
N LEU A 26 15.08 43.63 -5.85
CA LEU A 26 14.90 44.29 -4.56
C LEU A 26 15.94 45.40 -4.33
N ALA A 27 17.18 45.22 -4.76
CA ALA A 27 18.24 46.23 -4.64
C ALA A 27 17.91 47.52 -5.42
N ARG A 28 17.13 47.42 -6.49
CA ARG A 28 16.65 48.57 -7.27
C ARG A 28 15.51 49.34 -6.58
N GLN A 29 14.91 48.80 -5.53
CA GLN A 29 13.81 49.45 -4.82
C GLN A 29 14.32 50.51 -3.85
N LYS A 30 13.78 51.73 -3.96
CA LYS A 30 14.17 52.88 -3.11
C LYS A 30 13.62 52.81 -1.68
N ARG A 31 12.75 51.85 -1.37
CA ARG A 31 12.08 51.70 -0.07
C ARG A 31 12.25 50.28 0.44
N ALA A 32 12.27 50.11 1.76
CA ALA A 32 12.24 48.79 2.38
C ALA A 32 10.96 48.05 1.96
N VAL A 33 11.11 46.89 1.34
CA VAL A 33 10.00 46.02 0.91
C VAL A 33 9.81 44.92 1.93
N SER A 34 8.60 44.79 2.48
CA SER A 34 8.23 43.64 3.31
C SER A 34 7.92 42.44 2.41
N LEU A 35 8.50 41.28 2.75
CA LEU A 35 8.31 40.01 2.02
C LEU A 35 7.30 39.08 2.68
N GLY A 36 6.63 39.51 3.75
CA GLY A 36 5.69 38.66 4.51
C GLY A 36 4.53 38.16 3.65
N TRP A 37 3.88 39.06 2.91
CA TRP A 37 2.78 38.70 2.01
C TRP A 37 3.20 37.72 0.91
N LEU A 38 4.42 37.87 0.39
CA LEU A 38 4.94 37.00 -0.67
C LEU A 38 5.23 35.61 -0.12
N THR A 39 5.79 35.54 1.09
CA THR A 39 6.03 34.28 1.80
C THR A 39 4.71 33.53 2.01
N GLU A 40 3.67 34.23 2.50
CA GLU A 40 2.33 33.66 2.71
C GLU A 40 1.71 33.16 1.40
N LEU A 41 1.82 33.94 0.31
CA LEU A 41 1.29 33.56 -1.00
C LEU A 41 1.98 32.30 -1.55
N LEU A 42 3.32 32.26 -1.51
CA LEU A 42 4.09 31.12 -1.99
C LEU A 42 3.85 29.87 -1.13
N GLU A 43 3.62 30.04 0.18
CA GLU A 43 3.26 28.95 1.09
C GLU A 43 1.90 28.35 0.73
N LYS A 44 0.87 29.18 0.48
CA LYS A 44 -0.45 28.70 0.01
C LYS A 44 -0.37 27.92 -1.30
N GLU A 45 0.44 28.37 -2.25
CA GLU A 45 0.67 27.66 -3.51
C GLU A 45 1.39 26.31 -3.27
N LEU A 46 2.41 26.29 -2.41
CA LEU A 46 3.12 25.05 -2.03
C LEU A 46 2.19 24.04 -1.38
N ASP A 47 1.33 24.47 -0.46
CA ASP A 47 0.37 23.60 0.21
C ASP A 47 -0.67 23.05 -0.76
N THR A 48 -1.17 23.89 -1.66
CA THR A 48 -2.09 23.45 -2.73
C THR A 48 -1.43 22.41 -3.63
N ARG A 49 -0.17 22.61 -4.03
CA ARG A 49 0.57 21.62 -4.83
C ARG A 49 0.81 20.32 -4.08
N ARG A 50 1.15 20.39 -2.78
CA ARG A 50 1.31 19.19 -1.92
C ARG A 50 0.00 18.40 -1.85
N ALA A 51 -1.11 19.06 -1.55
CA ALA A 51 -2.44 18.45 -1.48
C ALA A 51 -2.83 17.80 -2.82
N ASN A 52 -2.69 18.53 -3.93
CA ASN A 52 -2.97 18.01 -5.27
C ASN A 52 -2.09 16.81 -5.63
N SER A 53 -0.81 16.83 -5.23
CA SER A 53 0.11 15.72 -5.47
C SER A 53 -0.31 14.46 -4.70
N VAL A 54 -0.79 14.59 -3.46
CA VAL A 54 -1.31 13.46 -2.68
C VAL A 54 -2.58 12.90 -3.33
N THR A 55 -3.56 13.76 -3.64
CA THR A 55 -4.81 13.36 -4.31
C THR A 55 -4.54 12.63 -5.62
N LYS A 56 -3.58 13.13 -6.41
CA LYS A 56 -3.16 12.49 -7.66
C LYS A 56 -2.55 11.11 -7.41
N ARG A 57 -1.68 10.95 -6.41
CA ARG A 57 -1.08 9.66 -6.06
C ARG A 57 -2.14 8.64 -5.61
N ILE A 58 -3.07 9.04 -4.74
CA ILE A 58 -4.17 8.18 -4.27
C ILE A 58 -5.03 7.73 -5.47
N LYS A 59 -5.40 8.65 -6.36
CA LYS A 59 -6.18 8.31 -7.58
C LYS A 59 -5.42 7.34 -8.50
N LEU A 60 -4.10 7.53 -8.67
CA LEU A 60 -3.27 6.65 -9.49
C LEU A 60 -3.03 5.27 -8.87
N ALA A 61 -3.14 5.15 -7.54
CA ALA A 61 -2.99 3.88 -6.84
C ALA A 61 -4.11 2.89 -7.12
N ARG A 62 -5.28 3.35 -7.58
CA ARG A 62 -6.43 2.52 -7.98
C ARG A 62 -7.03 1.69 -6.84
N PHE A 63 -6.97 2.20 -5.61
CA PHE A 63 -7.65 1.57 -4.48
C PHE A 63 -9.16 1.41 -4.77
N PRO A 64 -9.79 0.32 -4.30
CA PRO A 64 -11.24 0.13 -4.46
C PRO A 64 -12.03 1.12 -3.60
N GLU A 65 -11.45 1.52 -2.47
CA GLU A 65 -11.93 2.52 -1.52
C GLU A 65 -10.74 3.20 -0.85
N VAL A 66 -10.94 4.35 -0.20
CA VAL A 66 -9.90 5.03 0.56
C VAL A 66 -10.19 4.81 2.04
N THR A 67 -9.27 4.12 2.72
CA THR A 67 -9.37 3.81 4.16
C THR A 67 -8.25 4.51 4.94
N SER A 68 -8.36 4.53 6.27
CA SER A 68 -7.34 5.06 7.17
C SER A 68 -7.20 4.19 8.42
N LEU A 69 -6.08 4.36 9.15
CA LEU A 69 -5.84 3.64 10.41
C LEU A 69 -6.74 4.17 11.53
N GLU A 70 -7.04 5.46 11.52
CA GLU A 70 -7.91 6.14 12.49
C GLU A 70 -9.36 5.69 12.33
N GLY A 71 -9.78 5.39 11.10
CA GLY A 71 -11.10 4.84 10.80
C GLY A 71 -11.24 3.34 11.09
N PHE A 72 -10.17 2.67 11.54
CA PHE A 72 -10.22 1.25 11.90
C PHE A 72 -10.70 1.05 13.34
N ASP A 73 -11.73 0.22 13.52
CA ASP A 73 -12.28 -0.12 14.84
C ASP A 73 -11.42 -1.19 15.53
N TRP A 74 -10.38 -0.76 16.22
CA TRP A 74 -9.48 -1.62 17.00
C TRP A 74 -10.21 -2.36 18.13
N SER A 75 -11.32 -1.83 18.64
CA SER A 75 -12.09 -2.46 19.71
C SER A 75 -12.88 -3.68 19.26
N PHE A 76 -13.17 -3.80 17.95
CA PHE A 76 -13.89 -4.94 17.40
C PHE A 76 -13.05 -6.23 17.46
N ASN A 77 -11.72 -6.12 17.36
CA ASN A 77 -10.84 -7.27 17.34
C ASN A 77 -9.48 -6.96 17.97
N GLU A 78 -9.43 -7.11 19.29
CA GLU A 78 -8.23 -6.87 20.11
C GLU A 78 -7.10 -7.89 19.87
N LYS A 79 -7.37 -8.99 19.15
CA LYS A 79 -6.36 -10.01 18.81
C LYS A 79 -5.40 -9.55 17.72
N ILE A 80 -5.73 -8.50 16.97
CA ILE A 80 -4.84 -7.95 15.94
C ILE A 80 -3.70 -7.24 16.65
N ASP A 81 -2.46 -7.60 16.33
CA ASP A 81 -1.28 -6.90 16.83
C ASP A 81 -1.21 -5.49 16.22
N ARG A 82 -1.74 -4.53 16.98
CA ARG A 82 -1.75 -3.11 16.61
C ARG A 82 -0.33 -2.56 16.48
N SER A 83 0.60 -2.98 17.32
CA SER A 83 1.98 -2.50 17.27
C SER A 83 2.66 -2.92 15.96
N ALA A 84 2.43 -4.15 15.51
CA ALA A 84 2.96 -4.63 14.23
C ALA A 84 2.37 -3.85 13.03
N VAL A 85 1.07 -3.53 13.06
CA VAL A 85 0.45 -2.70 12.01
C VAL A 85 0.99 -1.27 12.03
N GLU A 86 1.16 -0.68 13.22
CA GLU A 86 1.74 0.66 13.38
C GLU A 86 3.22 0.68 12.93
N GLU A 87 3.98 -0.39 13.14
CA GLU A 87 5.33 -0.54 12.58
C GLU A 87 5.29 -0.50 11.05
N LEU A 88 4.38 -1.22 10.40
CA LEU A 88 4.23 -1.15 8.94
C LEU A 88 3.85 0.27 8.48
N ALA A 89 3.04 0.99 9.26
CA ALA A 89 2.66 2.38 8.97
C ALA A 89 3.83 3.38 9.08
N THR A 90 4.94 3.01 9.70
CA THR A 90 6.20 3.80 9.63
C THR A 90 6.78 3.82 8.21
N LEU A 91 6.38 2.88 7.35
CA LEU A 91 6.87 2.68 5.98
C LEU A 91 8.35 2.32 5.88
N LYS A 92 9.02 1.94 6.97
CA LYS A 92 10.42 1.50 6.92
C LYS A 92 10.63 0.36 5.91
N PHE A 93 9.73 -0.63 5.91
CA PHE A 93 9.76 -1.73 4.94
C PHE A 93 9.61 -1.24 3.49
N VAL A 94 8.91 -0.11 3.28
CA VAL A 94 8.75 0.51 1.96
C VAL A 94 10.06 1.14 1.49
N ASP A 95 10.74 1.85 2.39
CA ASP A 95 12.03 2.46 2.10
C ASP A 95 13.08 1.39 1.75
N ASP A 96 13.07 0.27 2.49
CA ASP A 96 13.98 -0.87 2.33
C ASP A 96 13.59 -1.84 1.19
N ASN A 97 12.48 -1.59 0.47
CA ASN A 97 11.92 -2.45 -0.58
C ASN A 97 11.55 -3.88 -0.13
N GLU A 98 11.24 -4.06 1.15
CA GLU A 98 10.92 -5.34 1.76
C GLU A 98 9.50 -5.82 1.44
N ILE A 99 9.14 -6.98 1.98
CA ILE A 99 7.79 -7.55 1.90
C ILE A 99 7.12 -7.45 3.26
N ALA A 100 5.87 -7.04 3.27
CA ALA A 100 4.95 -7.20 4.38
C ALA A 100 3.81 -8.16 3.97
N LEU A 101 3.52 -9.14 4.82
CA LEU A 101 2.42 -10.09 4.68
C LEU A 101 1.36 -9.82 5.73
N MET A 102 0.11 -9.71 5.30
CA MET A 102 -1.05 -9.68 6.17
C MET A 102 -1.84 -10.96 5.94
N LEU A 103 -1.80 -11.88 6.92
CA LEU A 103 -2.37 -13.23 6.79
C LEU A 103 -3.53 -13.41 7.77
N GLY A 104 -4.50 -14.27 7.47
CA GLY A 104 -5.55 -14.67 8.41
C GLY A 104 -6.96 -14.67 7.83
N SER A 105 -7.98 -14.97 8.62
CA SER A 105 -9.33 -15.28 8.13
C SER A 105 -10.02 -14.13 7.37
N PRO A 106 -10.92 -14.39 6.42
CA PRO A 106 -11.63 -13.35 5.69
C PRO A 106 -12.41 -12.39 6.60
N GLY A 107 -12.41 -11.09 6.26
CA GLY A 107 -13.18 -10.08 6.98
C GLY A 107 -12.54 -9.55 8.27
N THR A 108 -11.30 -9.92 8.59
CA THR A 108 -10.57 -9.43 9.77
C THR A 108 -9.91 -8.05 9.61
N GLY A 109 -9.99 -7.43 8.43
CA GLY A 109 -9.49 -6.07 8.21
C GLY A 109 -8.19 -5.92 7.42
N LYS A 110 -7.58 -7.02 6.94
CA LYS A 110 -6.33 -7.00 6.14
C LYS A 110 -6.35 -6.00 4.98
N THR A 111 -7.35 -6.08 4.10
CA THR A 111 -7.50 -5.17 2.95
C THR A 111 -7.64 -3.72 3.40
N HIS A 112 -8.42 -3.46 4.45
CA HIS A 112 -8.61 -2.11 5.00
C HIS A 112 -7.30 -1.52 5.49
N LEU A 113 -6.54 -2.25 6.31
CA LEU A 113 -5.27 -1.79 6.86
C LEU A 113 -4.18 -1.70 5.78
N GLY A 114 -4.14 -2.65 4.83
CA GLY A 114 -3.26 -2.58 3.67
C GLY A 114 -3.48 -1.32 2.83
N ILE A 115 -4.74 -0.99 2.52
CA ILE A 115 -5.08 0.26 1.82
C ILE A 115 -4.72 1.48 2.67
N ALA A 116 -4.98 1.45 3.98
CA ALA A 116 -4.64 2.57 4.87
C ALA A 116 -3.13 2.86 4.88
N ILE A 117 -2.29 1.83 4.93
CA ILE A 117 -0.84 1.96 4.78
C ILE A 117 -0.48 2.52 3.40
N GLY A 118 -1.15 2.08 2.34
CA GLY A 118 -1.02 2.64 0.99
C GLY A 118 -1.36 4.13 0.92
N VAL A 119 -2.40 4.57 1.62
CA VAL A 119 -2.77 5.99 1.72
C VAL A 119 -1.68 6.78 2.45
N ILE A 120 -1.16 6.25 3.56
CA ILE A 120 -0.03 6.86 4.30
C ILE A 120 1.21 6.97 3.39
N ALA A 121 1.51 5.95 2.59
CA ALA A 121 2.60 5.99 1.62
C ALA A 121 2.39 7.07 0.56
N ALA A 122 1.18 7.21 0.02
CA ALA A 122 0.84 8.27 -0.93
C ALA A 122 0.97 9.67 -0.30
N GLN A 123 0.62 9.82 0.97
CA GLN A 123 0.80 11.06 1.74
C GLN A 123 2.28 11.39 1.96
N ARG A 124 3.13 10.40 2.24
CA ARG A 124 4.59 10.55 2.37
C ARG A 124 5.34 10.75 1.05
N GLY A 125 4.63 10.84 -0.08
CA GLY A 125 5.21 11.17 -1.37
C GLY A 125 5.40 9.97 -2.31
N HIS A 126 5.21 8.75 -1.81
CA HIS A 126 5.46 7.52 -2.55
C HIS A 126 4.35 7.21 -3.55
N ARG A 127 4.73 6.75 -4.74
CA ARG A 127 3.77 6.17 -5.69
C ARG A 127 3.36 4.80 -5.20
N VAL A 128 2.07 4.52 -5.22
CA VAL A 128 1.50 3.24 -4.82
C VAL A 128 0.77 2.61 -6.01
N TYR A 129 0.80 1.30 -6.12
CA TYR A 129 -0.03 0.55 -7.06
C TYR A 129 -0.81 -0.52 -6.31
N TRP A 130 -2.14 -0.50 -6.36
CA TRP A 130 -2.98 -1.53 -5.77
C TRP A 130 -3.65 -2.38 -6.85
N SER A 131 -3.74 -3.68 -6.58
CA SER A 131 -4.59 -4.60 -7.32
C SER A 131 -4.91 -5.83 -6.49
N SER A 132 -6.13 -6.38 -6.61
CA SER A 132 -6.33 -7.77 -6.24
C SER A 132 -5.58 -8.71 -7.19
N VAL A 133 -5.22 -9.90 -6.72
CA VAL A 133 -4.59 -10.95 -7.56
C VAL A 133 -5.47 -11.27 -8.77
N LYS A 134 -6.80 -11.34 -8.60
CA LYS A 134 -7.76 -11.52 -9.70
C LYS A 134 -7.58 -10.49 -10.81
N ARG A 135 -7.49 -9.22 -10.40
CA ARG A 135 -7.39 -8.09 -11.31
C ARG A 135 -6.04 -8.12 -12.02
N LEU A 136 -4.96 -8.41 -11.30
CA LEU A 136 -3.63 -8.53 -11.87
C LEU A 136 -3.56 -9.65 -12.92
N ALA A 137 -4.07 -10.84 -12.59
CA ALA A 137 -4.11 -11.98 -13.51
C ALA A 137 -4.80 -11.59 -14.84
N LYS A 138 -5.97 -10.97 -14.76
CA LYS A 138 -6.70 -10.48 -15.94
C LYS A 138 -5.91 -9.41 -16.72
N LEU A 139 -5.21 -8.51 -16.03
CA LEU A 139 -4.37 -7.49 -16.68
C LEU A 139 -3.17 -8.12 -17.41
N ILE A 140 -2.56 -9.15 -16.84
CA ILE A 140 -1.47 -9.90 -17.46
C ILE A 140 -1.96 -10.62 -18.71
N GLU A 141 -3.08 -11.35 -18.63
CA GLU A 141 -3.68 -12.02 -19.81
C GLU A 141 -3.92 -11.04 -20.96
N GLN A 142 -4.52 -9.89 -20.65
CA GLN A 142 -4.79 -8.83 -21.63
C GLN A 142 -3.51 -8.21 -22.20
N ALA A 143 -2.50 -7.97 -21.34
CA ALA A 143 -1.24 -7.39 -21.76
C ALA A 143 -0.45 -8.35 -22.65
N ARG A 144 -0.46 -9.66 -22.35
CA ARG A 144 0.15 -10.70 -23.21
C ARG A 144 -0.52 -10.76 -24.57
N ALA A 145 -1.86 -10.82 -24.62
CA ALA A 145 -2.62 -10.84 -25.87
C ALA A 145 -2.36 -9.62 -26.76
N ARG A 146 -1.98 -8.48 -26.16
CA ARG A 146 -1.67 -7.22 -26.86
C ARG A 146 -0.17 -6.95 -27.00
N ASN A 147 0.68 -7.85 -26.54
CA ASN A 147 2.14 -7.70 -26.49
C ASN A 147 2.60 -6.40 -25.79
N THR A 148 1.96 -6.07 -24.66
CA THR A 148 2.21 -4.86 -23.84
C THR A 148 2.57 -5.18 -22.38
N LEU A 149 3.05 -6.40 -22.11
CA LEU A 149 3.38 -6.86 -20.76
C LEU A 149 4.43 -5.98 -20.07
N ASP A 150 5.49 -5.59 -20.79
CA ASP A 150 6.53 -4.71 -20.25
C ASP A 150 6.00 -3.35 -19.79
N LEU A 151 4.96 -2.82 -20.45
CA LEU A 151 4.33 -1.56 -20.04
C LEU A 151 3.58 -1.73 -18.71
N LEU A 152 2.88 -2.86 -18.53
CA LEU A 152 2.21 -3.19 -17.27
C LEU A 152 3.25 -3.35 -16.15
N PHE A 153 4.33 -4.10 -16.40
CA PHE A 153 5.38 -4.31 -15.40
C PHE A 153 6.06 -3.00 -15.03
N LYS A 154 6.42 -2.17 -16.02
CA LYS A 154 6.98 -0.83 -15.77
C LYS A 154 6.03 0.04 -14.96
N GLN A 155 4.72 -0.03 -15.21
CA GLN A 155 3.74 0.71 -14.43
C GLN A 155 3.78 0.29 -12.94
N ILE A 156 3.76 -1.02 -12.67
CA ILE A 156 3.77 -1.56 -11.30
C ILE A 156 5.12 -1.29 -10.62
N LEU A 157 6.23 -1.63 -11.27
CA LEU A 157 7.59 -1.50 -10.74
C LEU A 157 8.06 -0.04 -10.58
N SER A 158 7.40 0.91 -11.23
CA SER A 158 7.66 2.35 -11.00
C SER A 158 7.01 2.89 -9.72
N SER A 159 6.18 2.10 -9.06
CA SER A 159 5.65 2.40 -7.73
C SER A 159 6.66 2.03 -6.66
N LYS A 160 6.69 2.77 -5.56
CA LYS A 160 7.55 2.47 -4.42
C LYS A 160 6.89 1.44 -3.48
N LEU A 161 5.56 1.34 -3.52
CA LEU A 161 4.79 0.30 -2.83
C LEU A 161 3.78 -0.32 -3.80
N TRP A 162 3.86 -1.63 -3.98
CA TRP A 162 2.86 -2.44 -4.63
C TRP A 162 2.05 -3.20 -3.57
N ILE A 163 0.73 -3.04 -3.62
CA ILE A 163 -0.21 -3.75 -2.76
C ILE A 163 -0.94 -4.81 -3.60
N LEU A 164 -0.78 -6.06 -3.20
CA LEU A 164 -1.38 -7.22 -3.85
C LEU A 164 -2.38 -7.89 -2.90
N ASP A 165 -3.66 -7.72 -3.20
CA ASP A 165 -4.75 -8.13 -2.31
C ASP A 165 -5.35 -9.49 -2.72
N ASP A 166 -5.87 -10.26 -1.76
CA ASP A 166 -6.55 -11.55 -1.95
C ASP A 166 -5.67 -12.65 -2.60
N TRP A 167 -4.43 -12.80 -2.14
CA TRP A 167 -3.56 -13.90 -2.56
C TRP A 167 -4.09 -15.26 -2.10
N GLY A 168 -3.99 -16.28 -2.97
CA GLY A 168 -4.41 -17.65 -2.69
C GLY A 168 -5.89 -17.96 -2.98
N VAL A 169 -6.67 -16.99 -3.47
CA VAL A 169 -8.13 -17.16 -3.68
C VAL A 169 -8.50 -17.74 -5.05
N ILE A 170 -7.56 -17.83 -6.01
CA ILE A 170 -7.90 -18.07 -7.43
C ILE A 170 -6.96 -19.09 -8.08
N SER A 171 -7.54 -20.04 -8.81
CA SER A 171 -6.81 -20.85 -9.80
C SER A 171 -6.52 -20.00 -11.04
N MET A 172 -5.24 -19.76 -11.31
CA MET A 172 -4.79 -19.03 -12.51
C MET A 172 -4.11 -19.99 -13.50
N SER A 173 -4.02 -19.59 -14.77
CA SER A 173 -3.27 -20.37 -15.76
C SER A 173 -1.78 -20.41 -15.39
N ARG A 174 -1.08 -21.45 -15.85
CA ARG A 174 0.36 -21.59 -15.62
C ARG A 174 1.14 -20.37 -16.13
N GLU A 175 0.80 -19.91 -17.32
CA GLU A 175 1.47 -18.78 -17.94
C GLU A 175 1.28 -17.52 -17.11
N VAL A 176 0.06 -17.23 -16.63
CA VAL A 176 -0.19 -16.04 -15.79
C VAL A 176 0.58 -16.13 -14.48
N SER A 177 0.63 -17.32 -13.88
CA SER A 177 1.41 -17.56 -12.66
C SER A 177 2.90 -17.26 -12.86
N GLU A 178 3.48 -17.74 -13.96
CA GLU A 178 4.89 -17.53 -14.28
C GLU A 178 5.23 -16.02 -14.40
N GLU A 179 4.36 -15.23 -15.04
CA GLU A 179 4.53 -13.78 -15.14
C GLU A 179 4.40 -13.06 -13.78
N ILE A 180 3.52 -13.53 -12.89
CA ILE A 180 3.41 -12.96 -11.53
C ILE A 180 4.70 -13.22 -10.75
N PHE A 181 5.29 -14.41 -10.86
CA PHE A 181 6.57 -14.72 -10.22
C PHE A 181 7.72 -13.88 -10.78
N ASP A 182 7.80 -13.73 -12.09
CA ASP A 182 8.79 -12.85 -12.71
C ASP A 182 8.63 -11.41 -12.21
N LEU A 183 7.40 -10.91 -12.12
CA LEU A 183 7.13 -9.58 -11.57
C LEU A 183 7.53 -9.46 -10.08
N LEU A 184 7.28 -10.49 -9.27
CA LEU A 184 7.68 -10.54 -7.86
C LEU A 184 9.22 -10.53 -7.69
N ASP A 185 9.95 -11.23 -8.56
CA ASP A 185 11.42 -11.26 -8.54
C ASP A 185 12.01 -9.92 -8.98
N ARG A 186 11.53 -9.35 -10.11
CA ARG A 186 11.96 -8.03 -10.63
C ARG A 186 11.76 -6.88 -9.64
N ARG A 187 10.77 -7.02 -8.75
CA ARG A 187 10.42 -6.02 -7.72
C ARG A 187 11.50 -5.84 -6.65
N LYS A 188 12.30 -6.87 -6.36
CA LYS A 188 13.15 -7.02 -5.17
C LYS A 188 14.00 -5.79 -4.78
N HIS A 189 14.44 -5.00 -5.75
CA HIS A 189 15.34 -3.86 -5.52
C HIS A 189 14.73 -2.47 -5.79
N SER A 190 13.46 -2.40 -6.20
CA SER A 190 12.85 -1.14 -6.67
C SER A 190 11.50 -0.81 -6.01
N CYS A 191 10.80 -1.80 -5.47
CA CYS A 191 9.43 -1.64 -5.03
C CYS A 191 9.16 -2.54 -3.82
N ALA A 192 8.54 -2.02 -2.78
CA ALA A 192 8.08 -2.85 -1.65
C ALA A 192 6.77 -3.56 -2.00
N LEU A 193 6.50 -4.67 -1.32
CA LEU A 193 5.26 -5.44 -1.49
C LEU A 193 4.51 -5.50 -0.18
N LEU A 194 3.22 -5.14 -0.20
CA LEU A 194 2.28 -5.51 0.85
C LEU A 194 1.29 -6.51 0.25
N LEU A 195 1.26 -7.72 0.77
CA LEU A 195 0.41 -8.80 0.28
C LEU A 195 -0.59 -9.21 1.35
N THR A 196 -1.86 -9.36 0.98
CA THR A 196 -2.89 -9.93 1.87
C THR A 196 -3.27 -11.33 1.41
N SER A 197 -3.44 -12.25 2.36
CA SER A 197 -3.94 -13.60 2.07
C SER A 197 -4.86 -14.10 3.16
N ASN A 198 -5.79 -14.97 2.78
CA ASN A 198 -6.63 -15.74 3.70
C ASN A 198 -6.11 -17.16 3.97
N ARG A 199 -4.96 -17.51 3.40
CA ARG A 199 -4.29 -18.80 3.59
C ARG A 199 -2.94 -18.59 4.23
N ASP A 200 -2.48 -19.61 4.94
CA ASP A 200 -1.14 -19.63 5.47
C ASP A 200 -0.12 -19.85 4.32
N VAL A 201 1.13 -19.44 4.54
CA VAL A 201 2.18 -19.45 3.51
C VAL A 201 2.44 -20.87 3.00
N GLU A 202 2.33 -21.85 3.89
CA GLU A 202 2.51 -23.28 3.64
C GLU A 202 1.47 -23.85 2.66
N GLU A 203 0.32 -23.18 2.51
CA GLU A 203 -0.73 -23.59 1.58
C GLU A 203 -0.53 -23.04 0.17
N TRP A 204 0.30 -22.02 0.00
CA TRP A 204 0.45 -21.32 -1.28
C TRP A 204 1.01 -22.20 -2.41
N PRO A 205 1.95 -23.14 -2.19
CA PRO A 205 2.42 -24.05 -3.25
C PRO A 205 1.28 -24.83 -3.93
N ARG A 206 0.18 -25.12 -3.21
CA ARG A 206 -0.98 -25.86 -3.74
C ARG A 206 -1.84 -25.04 -4.70
N VAL A 207 -1.68 -23.71 -4.70
CA VAL A 207 -2.38 -22.80 -5.60
C VAL A 207 -1.74 -22.81 -6.99
N PHE A 208 -0.52 -23.35 -7.11
CA PHE A 208 0.27 -23.34 -8.32
C PHE A 208 0.19 -24.64 -9.13
N PRO A 209 0.31 -24.56 -10.47
CA PRO A 209 0.34 -25.75 -11.32
C PRO A 209 1.52 -26.70 -11.06
N ASP A 210 2.68 -26.17 -10.62
CA ASP A 210 3.85 -26.96 -10.19
C ASP A 210 4.21 -26.62 -8.73
N PRO A 211 3.78 -27.46 -7.76
CA PRO A 211 4.03 -27.22 -6.34
C PRO A 211 5.51 -27.24 -5.94
N ILE A 212 6.38 -27.97 -6.67
CA ILE A 212 7.79 -28.14 -6.26
C ILE A 212 8.56 -26.86 -6.55
N ILE A 213 8.41 -26.32 -7.75
CA ILE A 213 9.05 -25.06 -8.15
C ILE A 213 8.46 -23.90 -7.34
N ALA A 214 7.14 -23.91 -7.11
CA ALA A 214 6.48 -22.90 -6.30
C ALA A 214 7.01 -22.85 -4.87
N ASN A 215 7.25 -24.01 -4.23
CA ASN A 215 7.72 -24.04 -2.85
C ASN A 215 9.09 -23.36 -2.68
N ALA A 216 10.06 -23.72 -3.52
CA ALA A 216 11.40 -23.11 -3.48
C ALA A 216 11.38 -21.60 -3.81
N ALA A 217 10.51 -21.18 -4.73
CA ALA A 217 10.34 -19.78 -5.08
C ALA A 217 9.69 -18.97 -3.95
N ILE A 218 8.64 -19.50 -3.32
CA ILE A 218 7.93 -18.88 -2.20
C ILE A 218 8.87 -18.73 -1.00
N ASP A 219 9.57 -19.80 -0.61
CA ASP A 219 10.52 -19.74 0.50
C ASP A 219 11.55 -18.63 0.29
N ARG A 220 12.16 -18.56 -0.90
CA ARG A 220 13.15 -17.53 -1.22
C ARG A 220 12.56 -16.12 -1.30
N LEU A 221 11.33 -15.98 -1.81
CA LEU A 221 10.68 -14.68 -1.96
C LEU A 221 10.27 -14.11 -0.60
N PHE A 222 9.77 -14.94 0.31
CA PHE A 222 9.16 -14.50 1.57
C PHE A 222 10.03 -14.75 2.81
N GLU A 223 11.25 -15.29 2.65
CA GLU A 223 12.22 -15.54 3.73
C GLU A 223 12.38 -14.37 4.72
N ARG A 224 12.35 -13.13 4.21
CA ARG A 224 12.53 -11.89 5.01
C ARG A 224 11.26 -11.06 5.12
N ALA A 225 10.10 -11.66 4.89
CA ALA A 225 8.85 -10.93 4.95
C ALA A 225 8.47 -10.60 6.40
N LYS A 226 7.98 -9.38 6.62
CA LYS A 226 7.35 -8.98 7.88
C LYS A 226 5.93 -9.51 7.91
N ILE A 227 5.63 -10.44 8.80
CA ILE A 227 4.33 -11.10 8.86
C ILE A 227 3.48 -10.48 9.98
N VAL A 228 2.25 -10.11 9.64
CA VAL A 228 1.22 -9.70 10.59
C VAL A 228 0.03 -10.63 10.43
N VAL A 229 -0.32 -11.33 11.52
CA VAL A 229 -1.41 -12.29 11.53
C VAL A 229 -2.68 -11.62 12.05
N PHE A 230 -3.79 -11.86 11.36
CA PHE A 230 -5.10 -11.31 11.62
C PHE A 230 -6.06 -12.43 12.00
N GLU A 231 -6.13 -12.71 13.29
CA GLU A 231 -7.09 -13.64 13.88
C GLU A 231 -8.32 -12.89 14.40
N GLY A 232 -9.46 -13.56 14.47
CA GLY A 232 -10.67 -13.03 15.10
C GLY A 232 -11.89 -13.00 14.18
N PRO A 233 -13.00 -12.42 14.67
CA PRO A 233 -14.28 -12.46 13.97
C PRO A 233 -14.26 -11.62 12.69
N SER A 234 -15.11 -12.00 11.73
CA SER A 234 -15.31 -11.24 10.50
C SER A 234 -16.12 -9.97 10.76
N TYR A 235 -15.53 -8.79 10.51
CA TYR A 235 -16.20 -7.49 10.60
C TYR A 235 -17.40 -7.40 9.66
N ARG A 236 -17.37 -8.11 8.53
CA ARG A 236 -18.47 -8.14 7.54
C ARG A 236 -19.77 -8.76 8.11
N LEU A 237 -19.65 -9.54 9.19
CA LEU A 237 -20.78 -10.20 9.87
C LEU A 237 -21.27 -9.41 11.10
N LYS A 238 -20.64 -8.28 11.44
CA LYS A 238 -21.04 -7.40 12.54
C LYS A 238 -22.50 -6.99 12.36
N GLY A 239 -23.36 -7.37 13.31
CA GLY A 239 -24.80 -7.10 13.30
C GLY A 239 -25.66 -7.98 12.39
N ARG A 240 -25.07 -8.97 11.68
CA ARG A 240 -25.81 -9.89 10.79
C ARG A 240 -25.99 -11.30 11.35
N ILE A 241 -25.14 -11.74 12.29
CA ILE A 241 -25.21 -13.08 12.88
C ILE A 241 -24.78 -13.00 14.35
N ASN A 242 -25.72 -13.22 15.29
CA ASN A 242 -25.38 -13.73 16.63
C ASN A 242 -25.01 -15.20 16.43
N CYS A 243 -23.74 -15.50 16.17
CA CYS A 243 -23.31 -16.89 16.18
C CYS A 243 -23.25 -17.27 17.66
N GLY A 244 -24.33 -17.90 18.12
CA GLY A 244 -24.44 -18.44 19.46
C GLY A 244 -23.21 -19.28 19.76
N GLN A 245 -22.72 -19.12 20.99
CA GLN A 245 -21.82 -20.06 21.61
C GLN A 245 -22.33 -21.47 21.28
N SER A 246 -21.45 -22.31 20.72
CA SER A 246 -21.71 -23.73 20.66
C SER A 246 -21.73 -24.18 22.12
N GLU A 247 -22.92 -24.24 22.71
CA GLU A 247 -23.12 -25.00 23.92
C GLU A 247 -22.67 -26.43 23.61
N GLU A 248 -21.63 -26.84 24.31
CA GLU A 248 -21.21 -28.23 24.42
C GLU A 248 -22.47 -29.06 24.69
N ILE A 249 -22.80 -29.95 23.76
CA ILE A 249 -23.79 -31.00 24.01
C ILE A 249 -23.13 -31.89 25.04
N ASP A 250 -23.45 -31.62 26.30
CA ASP A 250 -22.99 -32.37 27.44
C ASP A 250 -23.52 -33.80 27.31
N SER A 251 -22.60 -34.69 26.95
CA SER A 251 -22.81 -36.12 26.86
C SER A 251 -22.88 -36.69 28.27
N GLU A 252 -24.02 -36.61 28.96
CA GLU A 252 -24.24 -37.40 30.17
C GLU A 252 -25.73 -37.49 30.56
N LYS A 253 -26.34 -38.64 30.24
CA LYS A 253 -27.00 -39.52 31.23
C LYS A 253 -27.64 -40.73 30.56
N THR A 254 -26.87 -41.81 30.59
CA THR A 254 -27.38 -43.18 30.66
C THR A 254 -28.08 -43.40 32.00
N THR A 255 -29.05 -44.32 32.00
CA THR A 255 -29.61 -45.08 33.15
C THR A 255 -30.67 -44.41 34.03
N GLY A 256 -31.86 -45.00 33.96
CA GLY A 256 -33.03 -44.82 34.82
C GLY A 256 -34.19 -45.62 34.25
#